data_AF-A0A838QSK9-F1
#
_entry.id   AF-A0A838QSK9-F1
#
_cell.length_a   1.000
_cell.length_b   1.000
_cell.length_c   1.000
_cell.angle_alpha   90.00
_cell.angle_beta   90.00
_cell.angle_gamma   90.00
#
_symmetry.space_group_name_H-M   'P 1'
#
loop_
_entity.id
_entity.type
_entity.pdbx_description
1 polymer ?
#
loop_
_entity_poly.entity_id
_entity_poly.type
_entity_poly.pdbx_seq_one_letter_code
_entity_poly.pdbx_strand_id
1 'polypeptide(L)'
;MHSFSALIPAVRSSLVAALLPLALLGCSNAPAGAKQTPDEAAPPEAPGWRPRPIQAPLPLSVADSVSDSLPPDLAAVDTLASDSSKAAAAKRSAVKPKKDPFPLTPADSARWPVPGAPEPLPGAVMPESRIVAFYGNPLSKRMGILGQIDPDSMLKKLEDTAMEWAKADPERKVMPALHLIAVVAQGYPGPAKKYRLRMTDSLIERVAGWAEEKGWLLFLDIQPGLSTVEEEIPHLVKYLTRPYVHLALDPEFAMKDGKKPGTDWMGRMDAVEVNHAINQLAKIVEEHQLPPKVLVVHRFTRNMLTNASQIRLDPRVQVVIDMDGYGAPSGKKAAYKWFVVQYPVQYTGWKLFYKNDKPLMTPRQVLEVYPKPMYIQYQ
;
A
#
# COMPACT_ATOMS: atom_id res chain seq x y z
N MET A 1 -36.04 -33.78 37.22
CA MET A 1 -37.12 -33.53 38.20
C MET A 1 -37.49 -32.06 38.12
N HIS A 2 -38.73 -31.80 37.70
CA HIS A 2 -39.63 -30.61 37.85
C HIS A 2 -39.06 -29.18 37.65
N SER A 3 -39.72 -28.20 37.03
CA SER A 3 -40.99 -28.07 36.31
C SER A 3 -41.03 -26.71 35.59
N PHE A 4 -41.90 -26.61 34.58
CA PHE A 4 -42.32 -25.45 33.79
C PHE A 4 -42.84 -24.25 34.61
N SER A 5 -42.75 -23.01 34.09
CA SER A 5 -43.92 -22.29 33.52
C SER A 5 -43.57 -20.89 32.97
N ALA A 6 -44.25 -20.54 31.87
CA ALA A 6 -44.23 -19.24 31.19
C ALA A 6 -45.47 -18.41 31.58
N LEU A 7 -45.42 -17.08 31.46
CA LEU A 7 -46.64 -16.25 31.38
C LEU A 7 -46.40 -14.90 30.66
N ILE A 8 -47.33 -14.61 29.76
CA ILE A 8 -47.53 -13.39 28.94
C ILE A 8 -48.54 -12.47 29.66
N PRO A 9 -48.53 -11.15 29.39
CA PRO A 9 -49.77 -10.46 28.93
C PRO A 9 -49.47 -9.46 27.79
N ALA A 10 -50.16 -9.50 26.65
CA ALA A 10 -51.50 -8.97 26.34
C ALA A 10 -51.58 -7.44 26.08
N VAL A 11 -51.72 -7.16 24.78
CA VAL A 11 -52.23 -6.00 24.01
C VAL A 11 -53.10 -4.96 24.75
N ARG A 12 -52.87 -3.67 24.46
CA ARG A 12 -53.93 -2.65 24.32
C ARG A 12 -53.70 -1.74 23.11
N SER A 13 -54.73 -1.70 22.28
CA SER A 13 -54.93 -0.88 21.10
C SER A 13 -55.52 0.48 21.49
N SER A 14 -55.20 1.56 20.76
CA SER A 14 -55.99 2.79 20.77
C SER A 14 -55.90 3.45 19.39
N LEU A 15 -57.01 3.32 18.66
CA LEU A 15 -57.37 4.11 17.48
C LEU A 15 -57.46 5.60 17.85
N VAL A 16 -56.95 6.48 16.99
CA VAL A 16 -57.52 7.81 16.81
C VAL A 16 -57.75 8.01 15.31
N ALA A 17 -59.01 8.21 14.96
CA ALA A 17 -59.51 8.50 13.62
C ALA A 17 -59.90 9.97 13.51
N ALA A 18 -60.13 10.39 12.26
CA ALA A 18 -60.85 11.60 11.81
C ALA A 18 -59.95 12.84 11.61
N LEU A 19 -60.00 13.63 10.53
CA LEU A 19 -60.97 13.81 9.44
C LEU A 19 -60.26 14.39 8.19
N LEU A 20 -60.65 13.94 7.00
CA LEU A 20 -60.52 14.69 5.74
C LEU A 20 -61.59 15.80 5.68
N PRO A 21 -61.37 16.82 4.83
CA PRO A 21 -62.39 17.09 3.83
C PRO A 21 -61.82 17.10 2.40
N LEU A 22 -62.58 16.43 1.53
CA LEU A 22 -62.53 16.46 0.09
C LEU A 22 -63.12 17.80 -0.40
N ALA A 23 -62.49 18.46 -1.37
CA ALA A 23 -63.15 19.44 -2.23
C ALA A 23 -62.78 19.19 -3.69
N LEU A 24 -63.81 19.28 -4.53
CA LEU A 24 -63.98 18.70 -5.86
C LEU A 24 -63.28 19.45 -7.01
N LEU A 25 -62.92 18.66 -8.02
CA LEU A 25 -63.02 18.90 -9.48
C LEU A 25 -62.81 20.31 -10.04
N GLY A 26 -61.79 20.41 -10.89
CA GLY A 26 -61.71 21.38 -11.98
C GLY A 26 -60.98 20.77 -13.18
N CYS A 27 -61.73 20.26 -14.15
CA CYS A 27 -61.25 20.03 -15.51
C CYS A 27 -60.95 21.39 -16.15
N SER A 28 -59.76 21.59 -16.74
CA SER A 28 -59.62 22.07 -18.12
C SER A 28 -58.16 22.26 -18.55
N ASN A 29 -57.92 21.87 -19.80
CA ASN A 29 -57.00 22.46 -20.78
C ASN A 29 -55.50 22.55 -20.47
N ALA A 30 -54.77 21.66 -21.16
CA ALA A 30 -53.45 21.97 -21.68
C ALA A 30 -53.50 23.21 -22.61
N PRO A 31 -52.44 24.03 -22.58
CA PRO A 31 -51.91 24.59 -23.80
C PRO A 31 -50.44 24.18 -23.99
N ALA A 32 -50.14 23.87 -25.24
CA ALA A 32 -48.80 23.71 -25.75
C ALA A 32 -47.97 25.00 -25.55
N GLY A 33 -46.68 24.83 -25.29
CA GLY A 33 -45.68 25.91 -25.40
C GLY A 33 -44.96 26.27 -24.11
N ALA A 34 -44.14 25.37 -23.57
CA ALA A 34 -43.10 25.74 -22.61
C ALA A 34 -41.73 25.70 -23.30
N LYS A 35 -41.13 26.89 -23.43
CA LYS A 35 -39.76 27.10 -23.91
C LYS A 35 -38.78 26.24 -23.10
N GLN A 36 -37.84 25.62 -23.79
CA GLN A 36 -36.65 25.03 -23.18
C GLN A 36 -35.92 26.11 -22.37
N THR A 37 -35.94 25.97 -21.05
CA THR A 37 -34.95 26.59 -20.17
C THR A 37 -33.59 25.95 -20.46
N PRO A 38 -32.50 26.72 -20.60
CA PRO A 38 -31.17 26.15 -20.77
C PRO A 38 -30.81 25.33 -19.53
N ASP A 39 -30.12 24.21 -19.74
CA ASP A 39 -29.51 23.38 -18.71
C ASP A 39 -28.95 24.24 -17.58
N GLU A 40 -29.62 24.19 -16.43
CA GLU A 40 -29.08 24.69 -15.18
C GLU A 40 -27.94 23.73 -14.83
N ALA A 41 -26.74 24.11 -15.25
CA ALA A 41 -25.51 23.38 -14.98
C ALA A 41 -25.48 23.02 -13.50
N ALA A 42 -25.38 21.72 -13.23
CA ALA A 42 -25.22 21.20 -11.88
C ALA A 42 -24.13 22.02 -11.16
N PRO A 43 -24.34 22.38 -9.87
CA PRO A 43 -23.37 23.16 -9.13
C PRO A 43 -22.01 22.45 -9.18
N PRO A 44 -20.89 23.19 -9.31
CA PRO A 44 -19.57 22.58 -9.38
C PRO A 44 -19.36 21.72 -8.13
N GLU A 45 -19.18 20.42 -8.34
CA GLU A 45 -18.79 19.49 -7.28
C GLU A 45 -17.56 20.07 -6.57
N ALA A 46 -17.59 20.11 -5.24
CA ALA A 46 -16.42 20.45 -4.44
C ALA A 46 -15.23 19.61 -4.95
N PRO A 47 -14.01 20.17 -5.08
CA PRO A 47 -12.90 19.44 -5.67
C PRO A 47 -12.53 18.26 -4.78
N GLY A 48 -13.13 17.10 -5.05
CA GLY A 48 -12.80 15.85 -4.40
C GLY A 48 -11.35 15.49 -4.72
N TRP A 49 -10.65 14.92 -3.75
CA TRP A 49 -9.31 14.39 -3.97
C TRP A 49 -9.27 13.47 -5.20
N ARG A 50 -8.25 13.64 -6.05
CA ARG A 50 -8.00 12.76 -7.20
C ARG A 50 -6.58 12.20 -7.14
N PRO A 51 -6.40 10.89 -7.43
CA PRO A 51 -5.09 10.27 -7.46
C PRO A 51 -4.22 10.89 -8.56
N ARG A 52 -2.97 11.22 -8.22
CA ARG A 52 -1.96 11.74 -9.17
C ARG A 52 -0.77 10.78 -9.25
N PRO A 53 -0.91 9.64 -9.94
CA PRO A 53 0.21 8.73 -10.15
C PRO A 53 1.25 9.35 -11.08
N ILE A 54 2.51 9.00 -10.85
CA ILE A 54 3.66 9.35 -11.68
C ILE A 54 3.91 8.20 -12.67
N GLN A 55 4.08 8.54 -13.94
CA GLN A 55 4.45 7.57 -14.96
C GLN A 55 5.65 8.11 -15.74
N ALA A 56 6.65 7.27 -15.98
CA ALA A 56 7.72 7.62 -16.89
C ALA A 56 7.19 7.57 -18.33
N PRO A 57 7.67 8.44 -19.24
CA PRO A 57 7.36 8.29 -20.65
C PRO A 57 7.71 6.88 -21.10
N LEU A 58 6.75 6.19 -21.72
CA LEU A 58 7.06 4.91 -22.37
C LEU A 58 8.14 5.19 -23.42
N PRO A 59 9.19 4.34 -23.52
CA PRO A 59 10.12 4.47 -24.62
C PRO A 59 9.32 4.40 -25.93
N LEU A 60 9.46 5.41 -26.78
CA LEU A 60 8.82 5.44 -28.09
C LEU A 60 9.12 4.10 -28.77
N SER A 61 8.08 3.34 -29.10
CA SER A 61 8.24 2.17 -29.94
C SER A 61 8.88 2.65 -31.24
N VAL A 62 10.03 2.09 -31.60
CA VAL A 62 10.56 2.21 -32.96
C VAL A 62 9.64 1.41 -33.86
N ALA A 63 8.49 1.98 -34.20
CA ALA A 63 7.55 1.49 -35.19
C ALA A 63 7.40 2.63 -36.20
N ASP A 64 7.74 2.27 -37.45
CA ASP A 64 7.62 3.05 -38.68
C ASP A 64 8.69 4.14 -38.94
N SER A 65 9.97 3.76 -38.87
CA SER A 65 10.91 4.27 -39.87
C SER A 65 10.72 3.46 -41.16
N VAL A 66 9.86 3.99 -42.02
CA VAL A 66 9.73 3.56 -43.43
C VAL A 66 11.13 3.49 -44.03
N SER A 67 11.47 2.33 -44.61
CA SER A 67 12.74 2.10 -45.28
C SER A 67 12.91 3.07 -46.45
N ASP A 68 13.80 4.05 -46.31
CA ASP A 68 14.36 4.69 -47.48
C ASP A 68 15.51 3.83 -48.00
N SER A 69 15.36 3.41 -49.25
CA SER A 69 16.19 2.38 -49.88
C SER A 69 17.30 3.08 -50.65
N LEU A 70 18.57 2.78 -50.34
CA LEU A 70 19.67 3.05 -51.26
C LEU A 70 20.62 1.83 -51.34
N PRO A 71 21.13 1.50 -52.54
CA PRO A 71 21.69 0.19 -52.86
C PRO A 71 23.13 0.01 -52.35
N PRO A 72 23.62 -1.25 -52.25
CA PRO A 72 25.01 -1.52 -51.95
C PRO A 72 25.81 -1.50 -53.25
N ASP A 73 26.95 -0.82 -53.26
CA ASP A 73 28.01 -1.16 -54.19
C ASP A 73 29.39 -1.10 -53.53
N LEU A 74 30.23 -2.00 -54.03
CA LEU A 74 31.45 -2.56 -53.50
C LEU A 74 32.65 -1.60 -53.64
N ALA A 75 33.57 -1.64 -52.68
CA ALA A 75 35.01 -1.62 -53.01
C ALA A 75 35.83 -2.14 -51.82
N ALA A 76 36.42 -3.31 -52.04
CA ALA A 76 37.52 -3.84 -51.27
C ALA A 76 38.79 -2.99 -51.48
N VAL A 77 39.58 -2.82 -50.43
CA VAL A 77 41.03 -2.70 -50.55
C VAL A 77 41.68 -3.35 -49.34
N ASP A 78 42.50 -4.34 -49.67
CA ASP A 78 43.31 -5.19 -48.81
C ASP A 78 44.75 -4.68 -48.88
N THR A 79 45.45 -4.49 -47.76
CA THR A 79 46.93 -4.57 -47.68
C THR A 79 47.45 -4.65 -46.23
N LEU A 80 47.64 -5.90 -45.80
CA LEU A 80 48.84 -6.54 -45.22
C LEU A 80 49.86 -5.76 -44.32
N ALA A 81 50.10 -6.39 -43.15
CA ALA A 81 51.37 -6.67 -42.44
C ALA A 81 52.18 -5.48 -41.86
N SER A 82 52.91 -5.53 -40.75
CA SER A 82 53.28 -6.45 -39.64
C SER A 82 53.72 -5.49 -38.49
N ASP A 83 53.83 -5.81 -37.19
CA ASP A 83 54.69 -6.81 -36.60
C ASP A 83 54.53 -6.78 -35.04
N SER A 84 55.10 -7.80 -34.44
CA SER A 84 54.95 -8.40 -33.13
C SER A 84 55.49 -7.59 -31.93
N SER A 85 54.78 -7.62 -30.79
CA SER A 85 55.45 -7.69 -29.48
C SER A 85 54.59 -8.31 -28.36
N LYS A 86 54.96 -9.54 -27.99
CA LYS A 86 54.94 -10.18 -26.65
C LYS A 86 53.65 -10.16 -25.82
N ALA A 87 52.97 -11.30 -25.88
CA ALA A 87 51.99 -11.76 -24.91
C ALA A 87 52.64 -12.09 -23.55
N ALA A 88 52.23 -11.37 -22.50
CA ALA A 88 52.33 -11.86 -21.13
C ALA A 88 50.99 -12.54 -20.77
N ALA A 89 51.03 -13.87 -20.61
CA ALA A 89 49.89 -14.68 -20.24
C ALA A 89 49.48 -14.40 -18.78
N ALA A 90 48.65 -13.38 -18.56
CA ALA A 90 47.89 -13.24 -17.34
C ALA A 90 46.75 -14.26 -17.38
N LYS A 91 46.83 -15.29 -16.53
CA LYS A 91 45.72 -16.21 -16.26
C LYS A 91 44.50 -15.39 -15.83
N ARG A 92 43.58 -15.13 -16.77
CA ARG A 92 42.23 -14.68 -16.44
C ARG A 92 41.57 -15.82 -15.69
N SER A 93 41.54 -15.71 -14.37
CA SER A 93 40.63 -16.48 -13.54
C SER A 93 39.22 -16.26 -14.11
N ALA A 94 38.66 -17.31 -14.71
CA ALA A 94 37.28 -17.32 -15.12
C ALA A 94 36.44 -17.15 -13.85
N VAL A 95 35.95 -15.93 -13.62
CA VAL A 95 34.97 -15.65 -12.58
C VAL A 95 33.75 -16.50 -12.93
N LYS A 96 33.55 -17.58 -12.18
CA LYS A 96 32.32 -18.38 -12.26
C LYS A 96 31.12 -17.42 -12.17
N PRO A 97 30.08 -17.56 -13.01
CA PRO A 97 28.89 -16.74 -12.87
C PRO A 97 28.39 -16.90 -11.43
N LYS A 98 28.31 -15.78 -10.70
CA LYS A 98 27.77 -15.78 -9.33
C LYS A 98 26.37 -16.38 -9.42
N LYS A 99 26.17 -17.50 -8.71
CA LYS A 99 24.87 -18.17 -8.56
C LYS A 99 23.81 -17.12 -8.24
N ASP A 100 22.71 -17.17 -8.99
CA ASP A 100 21.61 -16.20 -8.93
C ASP A 100 21.23 -15.87 -7.47
N PRO A 101 21.25 -14.59 -7.03
CA PRO A 101 21.06 -14.22 -5.63
C PRO A 101 19.63 -14.42 -5.09
N PHE A 102 18.74 -15.09 -5.83
CA PHE A 102 17.39 -15.42 -5.38
C PHE A 102 16.84 -16.65 -6.11
N PRO A 103 17.31 -17.88 -5.82
CA PRO A 103 16.83 -19.06 -6.51
C PRO A 103 15.39 -19.36 -6.08
N LEU A 104 14.42 -19.16 -6.97
CA LEU A 104 13.06 -19.65 -6.78
C LEU A 104 12.91 -21.07 -7.31
N THR A 105 12.15 -21.90 -6.61
CA THR A 105 11.69 -23.18 -7.15
C THR A 105 10.44 -22.96 -8.01
N PRO A 106 10.11 -23.87 -8.96
CA PRO A 106 8.84 -23.81 -9.68
C PRO A 106 7.62 -23.76 -8.73
N ALA A 107 7.70 -24.44 -7.59
CA ALA A 107 6.67 -24.40 -6.56
C ALA A 107 6.55 -23.03 -5.88
N ASP A 108 7.66 -22.28 -5.74
CA ASP A 108 7.63 -20.92 -5.20
C ASP A 108 6.92 -19.98 -6.18
N SER A 109 7.25 -20.11 -7.47
CA SER A 109 6.65 -19.28 -8.53
C SER A 109 5.16 -19.57 -8.69
N ALA A 110 4.74 -20.83 -8.60
CA ALA A 110 3.34 -21.25 -8.77
C ALA A 110 2.40 -20.76 -7.64
N ARG A 111 2.93 -20.21 -6.54
CA ARG A 111 2.14 -19.59 -5.46
C ARG A 111 1.65 -18.18 -5.80
N TRP A 112 2.15 -17.58 -6.88
CA TRP A 112 1.91 -16.19 -7.24
C TRP A 112 1.53 -16.04 -8.73
N PRO A 113 0.53 -15.21 -9.08
CA PRO A 113 -0.40 -14.54 -8.18
C PRO A 113 -1.19 -15.54 -7.34
N VAL A 114 -1.67 -15.10 -6.17
CA VAL A 114 -2.32 -16.00 -5.19
C VAL A 114 -3.63 -16.54 -5.78
N PRO A 115 -3.79 -17.87 -5.93
CA PRO A 115 -5.01 -18.43 -6.47
C PRO A 115 -6.24 -18.05 -5.63
N GLY A 116 -7.32 -17.61 -6.28
CA GLY A 116 -8.55 -17.20 -5.62
C GLY A 116 -8.49 -15.83 -4.96
N ALA A 117 -7.44 -15.04 -5.18
CA ALA A 117 -7.45 -13.62 -4.82
C ALA A 117 -8.60 -12.90 -5.57
N PRO A 118 -9.34 -11.99 -4.91
CA PRO A 118 -10.44 -11.29 -5.55
C PRO A 118 -9.94 -10.37 -6.66
N GLU A 119 -10.73 -10.24 -7.72
CA GLU A 119 -10.46 -9.25 -8.77
C GLU A 119 -10.52 -7.82 -8.19
N PRO A 120 -9.61 -6.93 -8.59
CA PRO A 120 -9.61 -5.55 -8.12
C PRO A 120 -10.90 -4.82 -8.51
N LEU A 121 -11.56 -4.18 -7.53
CA LEU A 121 -12.70 -3.29 -7.81
C LEU A 121 -12.23 -1.97 -8.45
N PRO A 122 -13.14 -1.21 -9.10
CA PRO A 122 -12.82 0.11 -9.61
C PRO A 122 -12.16 1.02 -8.56
N GLY A 123 -11.09 1.71 -8.94
CA GLY A 123 -10.31 2.56 -8.04
C GLY A 123 -9.29 1.82 -7.16
N ALA A 124 -9.16 0.49 -7.29
CA ALA A 124 -8.04 -0.23 -6.68
C ALA A 124 -6.69 0.32 -7.17
N VAL A 125 -5.71 0.37 -6.27
CA VAL A 125 -4.37 0.92 -6.57
C VAL A 125 -3.51 -0.12 -7.29
N MET A 126 -3.55 -1.37 -6.83
CA MET A 126 -2.84 -2.50 -7.40
C MET A 126 -3.82 -3.40 -8.17
N PRO A 127 -3.37 -4.06 -9.25
CA PRO A 127 -2.00 -4.08 -9.74
C PRO A 127 -1.61 -2.85 -10.58
N GLU A 128 -2.52 -1.99 -11.03
CA GLU A 128 -2.20 -0.93 -12.02
C GLU A 128 -1.04 -0.02 -11.62
N SER A 129 -0.94 0.34 -10.34
CA SER A 129 0.10 1.20 -9.79
C SER A 129 0.94 0.49 -8.73
N ARG A 130 2.24 0.81 -8.70
CA ARG A 130 3.13 0.52 -7.58
C ARG A 130 3.08 1.67 -6.58
N ILE A 131 3.01 1.37 -5.30
CA ILE A 131 3.07 2.38 -4.24
C ILE A 131 4.53 2.60 -3.86
N VAL A 132 4.96 3.86 -3.75
CA VAL A 132 6.29 4.24 -3.21
C VAL A 132 6.05 5.18 -2.04
N ALA A 133 6.43 4.75 -0.85
CA ALA A 133 6.08 5.39 0.41
C ALA A 133 7.32 5.87 1.18
N PHE A 134 7.21 7.05 1.79
CA PHE A 134 8.16 7.52 2.80
C PHE A 134 7.58 7.28 4.19
N TYR A 135 8.32 6.54 5.01
CA TYR A 135 7.90 6.10 6.33
C TYR A 135 8.41 7.02 7.43
N GLY A 136 7.59 7.18 8.48
CA GLY A 136 8.08 7.66 9.75
C GLY A 136 7.13 8.53 10.55
N ASN A 137 7.71 9.43 11.33
CA ASN A 137 6.96 10.41 12.11
C ASN A 137 7.65 11.79 12.05
N PRO A 138 6.96 12.85 11.57
CA PRO A 138 7.54 14.19 11.46
C PRO A 138 8.08 14.79 12.76
N LEU A 139 7.67 14.26 13.92
CA LEU A 139 8.15 14.73 15.23
C LEU A 139 9.50 14.09 15.64
N SER A 140 10.08 13.20 14.83
CA SER A 140 11.31 12.48 15.18
C SER A 140 12.28 12.32 14.02
N LYS A 141 13.51 12.82 14.20
CA LYS A 141 14.63 12.62 13.25
C LYS A 141 15.19 11.19 13.22
N ARG A 142 14.70 10.30 14.08
CA ARG A 142 15.18 8.93 14.25
C ARG A 142 14.19 7.87 13.79
N MET A 143 12.93 8.24 13.57
CA MET A 143 11.85 7.32 13.20
C MET A 143 11.46 7.52 11.74
N GLY A 144 12.42 7.36 10.83
CA GLY A 144 12.20 7.40 9.39
C GLY A 144 12.29 8.77 8.71
N ILE A 145 12.32 8.74 7.38
CA ILE A 145 12.57 9.89 6.53
C ILE A 145 11.54 11.02 6.68
N LEU A 146 10.28 10.72 7.06
CA LEU A 146 9.23 11.73 7.27
C LEU A 146 9.62 12.80 8.31
N GLY A 147 10.45 12.46 9.29
CA GLY A 147 10.95 13.41 10.29
C GLY A 147 12.45 13.69 10.19
N GLN A 148 13.16 13.04 9.26
CA GLN A 148 14.62 13.17 9.16
C GLN A 148 15.06 14.45 8.45
N ILE A 149 14.29 14.93 7.49
CA ILE A 149 14.55 16.14 6.71
C ILE A 149 13.32 17.06 6.72
N ASP A 150 13.52 18.31 6.28
CA ASP A 150 12.44 19.30 6.19
C ASP A 150 11.27 18.82 5.29
N PRO A 151 9.99 19.11 5.61
CA PRO A 151 8.84 18.62 4.86
C PRO A 151 8.88 18.92 3.36
N ASP A 152 9.24 20.13 2.92
CA ASP A 152 9.23 20.47 1.49
C ASP A 152 10.31 19.67 0.75
N SER A 153 11.48 19.57 1.38
CA SER A 153 12.58 18.74 0.88
C SER A 153 12.21 17.24 0.87
N MET A 154 11.46 16.78 1.88
CA MET A 154 10.97 15.40 1.99
C MET A 154 9.99 15.07 0.87
N LEU A 155 8.98 15.92 0.65
CA LEU A 155 7.98 15.73 -0.39
C LEU A 155 8.62 15.75 -1.78
N LYS A 156 9.52 16.70 -2.05
CA LYS A 156 10.26 16.71 -3.32
C LYS A 156 11.09 15.45 -3.53
N LYS A 157 11.76 14.97 -2.46
CA LYS A 157 12.56 13.75 -2.52
C LYS A 157 11.69 12.51 -2.75
N LEU A 158 10.49 12.44 -2.19
CA LEU A 158 9.55 11.35 -2.44
C LEU A 158 9.10 11.35 -3.91
N GLU A 159 8.78 12.52 -4.47
CA GLU A 159 8.43 12.68 -5.89
C GLU A 159 9.57 12.21 -6.81
N ASP A 160 10.81 12.61 -6.53
CA ASP A 160 11.98 12.16 -7.29
C ASP A 160 12.20 10.65 -7.17
N THR A 161 12.05 10.09 -5.98
CA THR A 161 12.17 8.65 -5.75
C THR A 161 11.08 7.87 -6.50
N ALA A 162 9.84 8.36 -6.49
CA ALA A 162 8.76 7.78 -7.26
C ALA A 162 9.02 7.84 -8.77
N MET A 163 9.61 8.92 -9.27
CA MET A 163 10.05 9.03 -10.66
C MET A 163 11.17 8.03 -11.01
N GLU A 164 12.13 7.79 -10.11
CA GLU A 164 13.14 6.74 -10.28
C GLU A 164 12.51 5.35 -10.44
N TRP A 165 11.48 5.05 -9.63
CA TRP A 165 10.72 3.80 -9.74
C TRP A 165 9.93 3.70 -11.04
N ALA A 166 9.27 4.79 -11.46
CA ALA A 166 8.52 4.83 -12.72
C ALA A 166 9.46 4.61 -13.92
N LYS A 167 10.68 5.16 -13.89
CA LYS A 167 11.70 4.92 -14.93
C LYS A 167 12.25 3.49 -14.91
N ALA A 168 12.28 2.84 -13.75
CA ALA A 168 12.76 1.48 -13.61
C ALA A 168 11.73 0.43 -14.08
N ASP A 169 10.44 0.77 -14.08
CA ASP A 169 9.33 -0.08 -14.55
C ASP A 169 8.28 0.77 -15.32
N PRO A 170 8.57 1.18 -16.58
CA PRO A 170 7.72 2.12 -17.34
C PRO A 170 6.30 1.61 -17.65
N GLU A 171 6.10 0.29 -17.61
CA GLU A 171 4.79 -0.35 -17.81
C GLU A 171 3.84 -0.11 -16.63
N ARG A 172 4.34 0.41 -15.51
CA ARG A 172 3.55 0.61 -14.30
C ARG A 172 3.60 2.04 -13.81
N LYS A 173 2.42 2.57 -13.47
CA LYS A 173 2.28 3.83 -12.76
C LYS A 173 2.85 3.71 -11.34
N VAL A 174 3.29 4.83 -10.78
CA VAL A 174 3.75 4.90 -9.39
C VAL A 174 2.86 5.85 -8.61
N MET A 175 2.27 5.38 -7.52
CA MET A 175 1.50 6.19 -6.59
C MET A 175 2.37 6.55 -5.37
N PRO A 176 2.78 7.81 -5.20
CA PRO A 176 3.52 8.20 -4.00
C PRO A 176 2.64 8.14 -2.76
N ALA A 177 3.26 7.88 -1.61
CA ALA A 177 2.55 7.80 -0.33
C ALA A 177 3.38 8.32 0.84
N LEU A 178 2.68 8.86 1.84
CA LEU A 178 3.24 9.14 3.16
C LEU A 178 2.78 8.03 4.11
N HIS A 179 3.69 7.40 4.83
CA HIS A 179 3.38 6.35 5.79
C HIS A 179 3.71 6.82 7.20
N LEU A 180 2.68 7.34 7.88
CA LEU A 180 2.79 7.97 9.18
C LEU A 180 2.58 6.95 10.30
N ILE A 181 3.51 6.89 11.24
CA ILE A 181 3.31 6.17 12.52
C ILE A 181 2.31 6.95 13.38
N ALA A 182 1.03 6.59 13.26
CA ALA A 182 -0.09 7.28 13.90
C ALA A 182 -0.29 6.80 15.34
N VAL A 183 0.01 5.53 15.61
CA VAL A 183 0.14 4.99 16.97
C VAL A 183 1.57 4.50 17.13
N VAL A 184 2.33 5.15 18.00
CA VAL A 184 3.76 4.93 18.21
C VAL A 184 3.95 4.09 19.46
N ALA A 185 4.65 2.96 19.35
CA ALA A 185 5.02 2.18 20.52
C ALA A 185 6.01 2.96 21.39
N GLN A 186 5.84 2.88 22.70
CA GLN A 186 6.60 3.65 23.66
C GLN A 186 7.43 2.77 24.57
N GLY A 187 8.60 3.27 24.95
CA GLY A 187 9.42 2.66 25.99
C GLY A 187 8.87 2.84 27.41
N TYR A 188 7.77 3.58 27.58
CA TYR A 188 7.15 3.85 28.86
C TYR A 188 5.64 3.56 28.80
N PRO A 189 5.00 3.14 29.91
CA PRO A 189 3.62 2.64 29.91
C PRO A 189 2.56 3.67 29.47
N GLY A 190 2.82 4.97 29.69
CA GLY A 190 1.82 6.03 29.55
C GLY A 190 0.67 5.88 30.56
N PRO A 191 -0.31 6.80 30.58
CA PRO A 191 -1.40 6.79 31.55
C PRO A 191 -2.26 5.52 31.50
N ALA A 192 -2.49 4.98 30.30
CA ALA A 192 -3.28 3.77 30.08
C ALA A 192 -2.49 2.46 30.31
N LYS A 193 -1.19 2.54 30.65
CA LYS A 193 -0.28 1.39 30.76
C LYS A 193 -0.17 0.52 29.51
N LYS A 194 -0.47 1.09 28.34
CA LYS A 194 -0.48 0.39 27.06
C LYS A 194 0.83 0.51 26.27
N TYR A 195 1.83 1.25 26.76
CA TYR A 195 3.11 1.42 26.06
C TYR A 195 2.96 1.92 24.62
N ARG A 196 2.05 2.88 24.42
CA ARG A 196 1.80 3.51 23.12
C ARG A 196 1.43 4.97 23.28
N LEU A 197 1.73 5.78 22.27
CA LEU A 197 1.32 7.17 22.13
C LEU A 197 0.54 7.33 20.83
N ARG A 198 -0.67 7.88 20.90
CA ARG A 198 -1.45 8.24 19.71
C ARG A 198 -1.05 9.64 19.27
N MET A 199 -0.81 9.82 17.99
CA MET A 199 -0.55 11.14 17.41
C MET A 199 -1.80 12.01 17.51
N THR A 200 -1.60 13.32 17.67
CA THR A 200 -2.70 14.28 17.77
C THR A 200 -3.40 14.45 16.43
N ASP A 201 -4.66 14.88 16.48
CA ASP A 201 -5.41 15.19 15.28
C ASP A 201 -4.70 16.23 14.40
N SER A 202 -4.13 17.27 15.02
CA SER A 202 -3.37 18.29 14.28
C SER A 202 -2.19 17.71 13.48
N LEU A 203 -1.51 16.68 14.00
CA LEU A 203 -0.41 16.05 13.25
C LEU A 203 -0.95 15.21 12.10
N ILE A 204 -1.96 14.36 12.36
CA ILE A 204 -2.53 13.50 11.33
C ILE A 204 -3.13 14.35 10.20
N GLU A 205 -3.86 15.42 10.55
CA GLU A 205 -4.43 16.36 9.57
C GLU A 205 -3.35 17.08 8.75
N ARG A 206 -2.23 17.47 9.38
CA ARG A 206 -1.13 18.11 8.66
C ARG A 206 -0.54 17.19 7.58
N VAL A 207 -0.28 15.93 7.94
CA VAL A 207 0.26 14.95 6.98
C VAL A 207 -0.77 14.57 5.93
N ALA A 208 -2.05 14.48 6.31
CA ALA A 208 -3.15 14.24 5.38
C ALA A 208 -3.30 15.40 4.38
N GLY A 209 -3.10 16.64 4.79
CA GLY A 209 -3.08 17.82 3.91
C GLY A 209 -1.97 17.73 2.87
N TRP A 210 -0.75 17.35 3.27
CA TRP A 210 0.36 17.16 2.31
C TRP A 210 0.04 16.09 1.25
N ALA A 211 -0.56 14.96 1.67
CA ALA A 211 -0.96 13.91 0.75
C ALA A 211 -2.11 14.37 -0.18
N GLU A 212 -3.09 15.07 0.37
CA GLU A 212 -4.25 15.57 -0.37
C GLU A 212 -3.87 16.59 -1.45
N GLU A 213 -3.08 17.59 -1.07
CA GLU A 213 -2.58 18.65 -1.95
C GLU A 213 -1.75 18.11 -3.13
N LYS A 214 -1.12 16.95 -2.97
CA LYS A 214 -0.33 16.28 -4.00
C LYS A 214 -1.08 15.19 -4.76
N GLY A 215 -2.28 14.80 -4.32
CA GLY A 215 -3.01 13.66 -4.91
C GLY A 215 -2.37 12.30 -4.58
N TRP A 216 -1.68 12.22 -3.43
CA TRP A 216 -0.95 11.06 -2.95
C TRP A 216 -1.72 10.30 -1.88
N LEU A 217 -1.22 9.12 -1.50
CA LEU A 217 -1.82 8.30 -0.46
C LEU A 217 -1.24 8.61 0.93
N LEU A 218 -2.00 8.30 1.97
CA LEU A 218 -1.56 8.33 3.36
C LEU A 218 -1.82 6.96 4.00
N PHE A 219 -0.81 6.35 4.61
CA PHE A 219 -0.96 5.18 5.47
C PHE A 219 -0.86 5.60 6.94
N LEU A 220 -1.82 5.17 7.75
CA LEU A 220 -1.80 5.32 9.20
C LEU A 220 -1.34 4.00 9.82
N ASP A 221 -0.14 4.02 10.38
CA ASP A 221 0.50 2.84 10.96
C ASP A 221 0.23 2.72 12.47
N ILE A 222 0.00 1.48 12.89
CA ILE A 222 -0.30 1.10 14.26
C ILE A 222 0.83 0.23 14.80
N GLN A 223 1.61 0.81 15.71
CA GLN A 223 2.51 0.12 16.64
C GLN A 223 1.81 0.03 18.00
N PRO A 224 1.08 -1.06 18.30
CA PRO A 224 0.06 -1.04 19.35
C PRO A 224 0.64 -1.11 20.78
N GLY A 225 1.89 -1.54 20.96
CA GLY A 225 2.46 -1.81 22.27
C GLY A 225 1.71 -2.96 22.97
N LEU A 226 1.10 -2.67 24.12
CA LEU A 226 0.18 -3.57 24.85
C LEU A 226 -1.31 -3.32 24.52
N SER A 227 -1.60 -2.46 23.55
CA SER A 227 -2.94 -2.30 22.98
C SER A 227 -3.27 -3.41 21.97
N THR A 228 -4.45 -3.35 21.37
CA THR A 228 -4.85 -4.25 20.28
C THR A 228 -5.23 -3.47 19.03
N VAL A 229 -5.20 -4.13 17.86
CA VAL A 229 -5.69 -3.55 16.61
C VAL A 229 -7.15 -3.07 16.75
N GLU A 230 -7.98 -3.87 17.43
CA GLU A 230 -9.38 -3.56 17.71
C GLU A 230 -9.58 -2.33 18.62
N GLU A 231 -8.68 -2.10 19.59
CA GLU A 231 -8.71 -0.91 20.44
C GLU A 231 -8.21 0.36 19.71
N GLU A 232 -7.37 0.22 18.68
CA GLU A 232 -6.72 1.36 18.02
C GLU A 232 -7.43 1.84 16.75
N ILE A 233 -8.00 0.95 15.93
CA ILE A 233 -8.71 1.32 14.69
C ILE A 233 -9.82 2.35 14.91
N PRO A 234 -10.70 2.24 15.94
CA PRO A 234 -11.79 3.20 16.15
C PRO A 234 -11.33 4.67 16.24
N HIS A 235 -10.11 4.91 16.74
CA HIS A 235 -9.54 6.25 16.83
C HIS A 235 -9.10 6.84 15.49
N LEU A 236 -8.92 5.99 14.48
CA LEU A 236 -8.47 6.37 13.14
C LEU A 236 -9.59 6.38 12.09
N VAL A 237 -10.78 5.83 12.41
CA VAL A 237 -11.91 5.70 11.49
C VAL A 237 -12.23 7.01 10.76
N LYS A 238 -12.29 8.13 11.48
CA LYS A 238 -12.59 9.45 10.89
C LYS A 238 -11.66 9.82 9.72
N TYR A 239 -10.38 9.42 9.79
CA TYR A 239 -9.41 9.64 8.71
C TYR A 239 -9.56 8.60 7.60
N LEU A 240 -9.81 7.34 7.97
CA LEU A 240 -9.99 6.23 7.03
C LEU A 240 -11.22 6.41 6.13
N THR A 241 -12.18 7.27 6.49
CA THR A 241 -13.29 7.67 5.61
C THR A 241 -12.85 8.48 4.39
N ARG A 242 -11.62 9.01 4.35
CA ARG A 242 -11.08 9.71 3.17
C ARG A 242 -10.57 8.71 2.14
N PRO A 243 -10.81 8.91 0.83
CA PRO A 243 -10.50 7.89 -0.19
C PRO A 243 -9.01 7.53 -0.25
N TYR A 244 -8.11 8.47 0.04
CA TYR A 244 -6.66 8.32 -0.06
C TYR A 244 -5.97 7.87 1.24
N VAL A 245 -6.72 7.68 2.32
CA VAL A 245 -6.19 7.24 3.62
C VAL A 245 -6.38 5.73 3.78
N HIS A 246 -5.29 5.06 4.11
CA HIS A 246 -5.12 3.61 4.22
C HIS A 246 -4.53 3.25 5.59
N LEU A 247 -4.43 1.95 5.87
CA LEU A 247 -3.99 1.45 7.17
C LEU A 247 -2.73 0.59 7.02
N ALA A 248 -1.85 0.68 8.01
CA ALA A 248 -0.75 -0.24 8.20
C ALA A 248 -0.76 -0.83 9.62
N LEU A 249 -0.29 -2.07 9.74
CA LEU A 249 -0.11 -2.77 11.00
C LEU A 249 1.37 -3.13 11.13
N ASP A 250 1.92 -2.88 12.30
CA ASP A 250 3.30 -3.19 12.64
C ASP A 250 3.38 -4.26 13.75
N PRO A 251 3.40 -5.56 13.37
CA PRO A 251 3.46 -6.65 14.32
C PRO A 251 4.70 -6.66 15.22
N GLU A 252 5.81 -6.01 14.83
CA GLU A 252 7.02 -5.91 15.66
C GLU A 252 6.70 -5.32 17.04
N PHE A 253 5.72 -4.43 17.11
CA PHE A 253 5.35 -3.73 18.33
C PHE A 253 4.07 -4.26 18.99
N ALA A 254 3.55 -5.41 18.54
CA ALA A 254 2.42 -6.07 19.17
C ALA A 254 2.86 -7.01 20.29
N MET A 255 2.99 -6.46 21.51
CA MET A 255 3.64 -7.12 22.65
C MET A 255 2.68 -8.00 23.46
N LYS A 256 2.20 -9.10 22.85
CA LYS A 256 1.19 -10.00 23.42
C LYS A 256 1.52 -10.58 24.81
N ASP A 257 2.80 -10.74 25.13
CA ASP A 257 3.25 -11.37 26.39
C ASP A 257 3.44 -10.36 27.54
N GLY A 258 2.92 -9.13 27.42
CA GLY A 258 3.09 -8.09 28.45
C GLY A 258 4.48 -7.43 28.47
N LYS A 259 5.36 -7.81 27.55
CA LYS A 259 6.73 -7.29 27.45
C LYS A 259 6.73 -5.86 26.93
N LYS A 260 7.72 -5.09 27.37
CA LYS A 260 7.88 -3.70 26.93
C LYS A 260 8.37 -3.64 25.46
N PRO A 261 7.78 -2.78 24.61
CA PRO A 261 8.28 -2.53 23.26
C PRO A 261 9.73 -2.05 23.23
N GLY A 262 10.48 -2.40 22.18
CA GLY A 262 11.88 -1.96 21.99
C GLY A 262 12.88 -2.60 22.98
N THR A 263 12.55 -3.78 23.52
CA THR A 263 13.47 -4.64 24.27
C THR A 263 13.97 -5.78 23.38
N ASP A 264 14.71 -6.76 23.92
CA ASP A 264 15.19 -7.95 23.16
C ASP A 264 14.07 -8.88 22.66
N TRP A 265 12.82 -8.44 22.73
CA TRP A 265 11.64 -9.21 22.37
C TRP A 265 10.91 -8.57 21.20
N MET A 266 10.61 -9.40 20.21
CA MET A 266 9.81 -9.06 19.05
C MET A 266 8.34 -9.33 19.32
N GLY A 267 7.47 -8.40 18.96
CA GLY A 267 6.03 -8.60 18.95
C GLY A 267 5.56 -9.57 17.86
N ARG A 268 4.26 -9.83 17.87
CA ARG A 268 3.58 -10.62 16.84
C ARG A 268 2.11 -10.27 16.75
N MET A 269 1.55 -10.47 15.56
CA MET A 269 0.12 -10.48 15.30
C MET A 269 -0.31 -11.80 14.68
N ASP A 270 -1.57 -12.14 14.87
CA ASP A 270 -2.21 -13.28 14.22
C ASP A 270 -3.12 -12.85 13.06
N ALA A 271 -3.42 -13.78 12.15
CA ALA A 271 -4.42 -13.57 11.10
C ALA A 271 -5.79 -13.10 11.64
N VAL A 272 -6.18 -13.44 12.87
CA VAL A 272 -7.41 -12.92 13.49
C VAL A 272 -7.41 -11.38 13.57
N GLU A 273 -6.28 -10.78 13.93
CA GLU A 273 -6.14 -9.32 14.05
C GLU A 273 -6.10 -8.64 12.67
N VAL A 274 -5.41 -9.27 11.71
CA VAL A 274 -5.40 -8.80 10.32
C VAL A 274 -6.80 -8.87 9.72
N ASN A 275 -7.53 -9.97 9.94
CA ASN A 275 -8.91 -10.13 9.49
C ASN A 275 -9.85 -9.13 10.16
N HIS A 276 -9.62 -8.76 11.42
CA HIS A 276 -10.35 -7.68 12.07
C HIS A 276 -10.14 -6.35 11.32
N ALA A 277 -8.89 -6.00 11.00
CA ALA A 277 -8.59 -4.80 10.23
C ALA A 277 -9.22 -4.82 8.83
N ILE A 278 -9.15 -5.95 8.11
CA ILE A 278 -9.80 -6.13 6.80
C ILE A 278 -11.30 -5.86 6.91
N ASN A 279 -11.98 -6.47 7.88
CA ASN A 279 -13.42 -6.30 8.07
C ASN A 279 -13.80 -4.84 8.38
N GLN A 280 -13.02 -4.15 9.21
CA GLN A 280 -13.27 -2.73 9.51
C GLN A 280 -13.08 -1.84 8.28
N LEU A 281 -12.00 -2.05 7.51
CA LEU A 281 -11.75 -1.30 6.27
C LEU A 281 -12.82 -1.58 5.22
N ALA A 282 -13.23 -2.83 5.04
CA ALA A 282 -14.28 -3.23 4.11
C ALA A 282 -15.63 -2.58 4.47
N LYS A 283 -15.96 -2.53 5.77
CA LYS A 283 -17.13 -1.82 6.28
C LYS A 283 -17.08 -0.31 5.97
N ILE A 284 -15.95 0.34 6.23
CA ILE A 284 -15.76 1.77 5.91
C ILE A 284 -15.92 2.02 4.40
N VAL A 285 -15.37 1.14 3.56
CA VAL A 285 -15.51 1.24 2.10
C VAL A 285 -16.98 1.17 1.67
N GLU A 286 -17.74 0.24 2.23
CA GLU A 286 -19.15 0.07 1.91
C GLU A 286 -20.01 1.24 2.40
N GLU A 287 -19.84 1.65 3.66
CA GLU A 287 -20.62 2.72 4.29
C GLU A 287 -20.38 4.10 3.64
N HIS A 288 -19.16 4.35 3.17
CA HIS A 288 -18.77 5.64 2.59
C HIS A 288 -18.56 5.60 1.07
N GLN A 289 -18.91 4.49 0.40
CA GLN A 289 -18.78 4.33 -1.05
C GLN A 289 -17.38 4.67 -1.59
N LEU A 290 -16.35 4.20 -0.88
CA LEU A 290 -14.96 4.53 -1.19
C LEU A 290 -14.36 3.55 -2.22
N PRO A 291 -13.26 3.93 -2.89
CA PRO A 291 -12.41 2.94 -3.55
C PRO A 291 -11.81 1.95 -2.52
N PRO A 292 -11.36 0.76 -2.97
CA PRO A 292 -10.73 -0.22 -2.09
C PRO A 292 -9.57 0.34 -1.29
N LYS A 293 -9.50 -0.05 -0.01
CA LYS A 293 -8.37 0.32 0.86
C LYS A 293 -7.17 -0.56 0.61
N VAL A 294 -5.99 -0.06 0.96
CA VAL A 294 -4.79 -0.88 1.09
C VAL A 294 -4.52 -1.11 2.58
N LEU A 295 -4.25 -2.36 2.94
CA LEU A 295 -3.79 -2.77 4.26
C LEU A 295 -2.36 -3.28 4.13
N VAL A 296 -1.41 -2.58 4.73
CA VAL A 296 -0.01 -3.04 4.82
C VAL A 296 0.20 -3.77 6.14
N VAL A 297 0.84 -4.93 6.11
CA VAL A 297 1.26 -5.67 7.31
C VAL A 297 2.76 -5.92 7.25
N HIS A 298 3.51 -5.36 8.18
CA HIS A 298 4.96 -5.49 8.22
C HIS A 298 5.41 -6.88 8.68
N ARG A 299 6.47 -7.41 8.04
CA ARG A 299 7.03 -8.72 8.38
C ARG A 299 8.49 -8.85 7.98
N PHE A 300 9.36 -9.18 8.92
CA PHE A 300 10.76 -9.57 8.62
C PHE A 300 11.23 -10.85 9.30
N THR A 301 10.37 -11.50 10.07
CA THR A 301 10.54 -12.87 10.53
C THR A 301 9.24 -13.66 10.34
N ARG A 302 9.33 -14.99 10.31
CA ARG A 302 8.14 -15.85 10.19
C ARG A 302 7.14 -15.65 11.34
N ASN A 303 7.64 -15.51 12.57
CA ASN A 303 6.80 -15.56 13.77
C ASN A 303 6.12 -14.22 14.11
N MET A 304 6.47 -13.13 13.41
CA MET A 304 5.79 -11.84 13.55
C MET A 304 4.35 -11.86 13.05
N LEU A 305 4.05 -12.70 12.05
CA LEU A 305 2.70 -12.87 11.53
C LEU A 305 2.33 -14.35 11.52
N THR A 306 1.60 -14.79 12.55
CA THR A 306 1.16 -16.17 12.68
C THR A 306 -0.10 -16.43 11.86
N ASN A 307 -0.26 -17.69 11.41
CA ASN A 307 -1.44 -18.15 10.68
C ASN A 307 -1.78 -17.34 9.43
N ALA A 308 -0.80 -16.77 8.73
CA ALA A 308 -1.01 -15.92 7.55
C ALA A 308 -1.90 -16.54 6.46
N SER A 309 -1.90 -17.87 6.33
CA SER A 309 -2.80 -18.60 5.40
C SER A 309 -4.28 -18.55 5.77
N GLN A 310 -4.62 -18.06 6.97
CA GLN A 310 -5.99 -17.85 7.45
C GLN A 310 -6.46 -16.40 7.26
N ILE A 311 -5.62 -15.54 6.65
CA ILE A 311 -6.05 -14.18 6.26
C ILE A 311 -7.07 -14.33 5.13
N ARG A 312 -8.25 -13.74 5.32
CA ARG A 312 -9.37 -13.80 4.39
C ARG A 312 -9.41 -12.50 3.60
N LEU A 313 -9.17 -12.60 2.29
CA LEU A 313 -9.20 -11.46 1.39
C LEU A 313 -10.63 -10.98 1.16
N ASP A 314 -10.79 -9.66 0.99
CA ASP A 314 -12.04 -9.01 0.62
C ASP A 314 -11.76 -8.09 -0.59
N PRO A 315 -12.59 -8.07 -1.65
CA PRO A 315 -12.38 -7.23 -2.83
C PRO A 315 -12.27 -5.72 -2.52
N ARG A 316 -12.78 -5.27 -1.36
CA ARG A 316 -12.70 -3.88 -0.89
C ARG A 316 -11.38 -3.56 -0.18
N VAL A 317 -10.52 -4.54 0.07
CA VAL A 317 -9.24 -4.37 0.78
C VAL A 317 -8.12 -5.13 0.08
N GLN A 318 -7.13 -4.39 -0.40
CA GLN A 318 -5.90 -4.94 -0.97
C GLN A 318 -4.86 -5.14 0.14
N VAL A 319 -4.45 -6.38 0.38
CA VAL A 319 -3.54 -6.74 1.47
C VAL A 319 -2.10 -6.87 0.94
N VAL A 320 -1.20 -6.11 1.54
CA VAL A 320 0.24 -6.15 1.26
C VAL A 320 0.95 -6.73 2.46
N ILE A 321 1.77 -7.77 2.24
CA ILE A 321 2.76 -8.16 3.25
C ILE A 321 4.12 -7.56 2.89
N ASP A 322 4.57 -6.60 3.70
CA ASP A 322 5.76 -5.80 3.45
C ASP A 322 7.00 -6.40 4.13
N MET A 323 8.05 -6.66 3.36
CA MET A 323 9.32 -7.14 3.90
C MET A 323 10.05 -5.99 4.62
N ASP A 324 10.02 -6.02 5.94
CA ASP A 324 10.48 -4.94 6.82
C ASP A 324 11.85 -5.25 7.47
N GLY A 325 12.74 -5.93 6.74
CA GLY A 325 14.07 -6.30 7.23
C GLY A 325 15.17 -5.47 6.59
N TYR A 326 16.20 -5.10 7.33
CA TYR A 326 17.36 -4.37 6.81
C TYR A 326 18.60 -5.26 6.65
N GLY A 327 19.58 -4.78 5.88
CA GLY A 327 20.91 -5.38 5.80
C GLY A 327 21.45 -5.47 4.38
N ALA A 328 22.33 -6.44 4.14
CA ALA A 328 22.90 -6.65 2.80
C ALA A 328 21.83 -7.21 1.83
N PRO A 329 21.92 -6.89 0.52
CA PRO A 329 20.95 -7.33 -0.49
C PRO A 329 20.67 -8.84 -0.48
N SER A 330 21.69 -9.70 -0.31
CA SER A 330 21.52 -11.15 -0.25
C SER A 330 20.69 -11.60 0.95
N GLY A 331 20.92 -11.01 2.12
CA GLY A 331 20.16 -11.29 3.35
C GLY A 331 18.70 -10.88 3.20
N LYS A 332 18.45 -9.70 2.61
CA LYS A 332 17.08 -9.22 2.35
C LYS A 332 16.35 -10.09 1.33
N LYS A 333 17.01 -10.45 0.22
CA LYS A 333 16.48 -11.39 -0.78
C LYS A 333 16.15 -12.75 -0.12
N ALA A 334 17.03 -13.28 0.73
CA ALA A 334 16.76 -14.52 1.46
C ALA A 334 15.55 -14.39 2.42
N ALA A 335 15.49 -13.34 3.23
CA ALA A 335 14.36 -13.10 4.14
C ALA A 335 13.04 -12.88 3.40
N TYR A 336 13.05 -12.16 2.28
CA TYR A 336 11.88 -12.01 1.40
C TYR A 336 11.40 -13.37 0.90
N LYS A 337 12.29 -14.23 0.41
CA LYS A 337 11.94 -15.60 0.01
C LYS A 337 11.28 -16.36 1.17
N TRP A 338 11.99 -16.46 2.29
CA TRP A 338 11.62 -17.34 3.39
C TRP A 338 10.39 -16.87 4.16
N PHE A 339 10.22 -15.57 4.31
CA PHE A 339 9.16 -15.01 5.15
C PHE A 339 8.01 -14.47 4.34
N VAL A 340 8.21 -14.01 3.09
CA VAL A 340 7.15 -13.47 2.24
C VAL A 340 6.68 -14.46 1.19
N VAL A 341 7.58 -14.93 0.31
CA VAL A 341 7.20 -15.76 -0.85
C VAL A 341 6.59 -17.10 -0.44
N GLN A 342 7.12 -17.73 0.61
CA GLN A 342 6.61 -19.00 1.13
C GLN A 342 5.23 -18.89 1.81
N TYR A 343 4.77 -17.67 2.13
CA TYR A 343 3.53 -17.41 2.85
C TYR A 343 2.69 -16.38 2.08
N PRO A 344 2.16 -16.76 0.91
CA PRO A 344 1.39 -15.88 0.04
C PRO A 344 0.11 -15.39 0.71
N VAL A 345 -0.23 -14.11 0.47
CA VAL A 345 -1.49 -13.49 0.93
C VAL A 345 -2.19 -12.83 -0.26
N GLN A 346 -1.72 -11.69 -0.76
CA GLN A 346 -2.28 -11.10 -2.00
C GLN A 346 -1.21 -10.31 -2.77
N TYR A 347 -0.66 -9.26 -2.17
CA TYR A 347 0.46 -8.50 -2.71
C TYR A 347 1.65 -8.52 -1.76
N THR A 348 2.82 -8.12 -2.27
CA THR A 348 4.06 -8.06 -1.49
C THR A 348 4.63 -6.66 -1.48
N GLY A 349 5.31 -6.33 -0.38
CA GLY A 349 6.06 -5.09 -0.23
C GLY A 349 7.54 -5.32 0.02
N TRP A 350 8.31 -4.26 -0.14
CA TRP A 350 9.74 -4.24 0.13
C TRP A 350 10.16 -2.91 0.75
N LYS A 351 10.70 -2.96 1.97
CA LYS A 351 11.23 -1.79 2.65
C LYS A 351 12.72 -1.62 2.42
N LEU A 352 13.16 -0.38 2.30
CA LEU A 352 14.54 0.05 2.06
C LEU A 352 14.94 1.01 3.18
N PHE A 353 16.08 0.75 3.80
CA PHE A 353 16.57 1.54 4.93
C PHE A 353 17.81 2.33 4.51
N TYR A 354 17.69 3.65 4.37
CA TYR A 354 18.78 4.49 3.85
C TYR A 354 20.08 4.34 4.65
N LYS A 355 19.96 4.17 5.97
CA LYS A 355 21.11 4.08 6.88
C LYS A 355 21.58 2.66 7.11
N ASN A 356 20.67 1.69 7.14
CA ASN A 356 20.93 0.32 7.60
C ASN A 356 21.21 -0.67 6.46
N ASP A 357 20.68 -0.43 5.26
CA ASP A 357 20.98 -1.27 4.11
C ASP A 357 22.38 -0.95 3.55
N LYS A 358 23.20 -1.98 3.38
CA LYS A 358 24.62 -1.86 2.97
C LYS A 358 24.98 -2.92 1.92
N PRO A 359 25.08 -2.54 0.62
CA PRO A 359 24.58 -1.30 0.02
C PRO A 359 23.05 -1.26 -0.01
N LEU A 360 22.49 -0.05 -0.17
CA LEU A 360 21.08 0.14 -0.50
C LEU A 360 20.81 -0.41 -1.91
N MET A 361 19.76 -1.21 -2.06
CA MET A 361 19.36 -1.74 -3.38
C MET A 361 18.73 -0.65 -4.24
N THR A 362 19.03 -0.66 -5.54
CA THR A 362 18.36 0.21 -6.52
C THR A 362 16.97 -0.31 -6.89
N PRO A 363 16.07 0.52 -7.47
CA PRO A 363 14.78 0.05 -7.96
C PRO A 363 14.89 -1.17 -8.88
N ARG A 364 15.85 -1.16 -9.83
CA ARG A 364 16.09 -2.31 -10.73
C ARG A 364 16.46 -3.59 -9.97
N GLN A 365 17.32 -3.50 -8.96
CA GLN A 365 17.72 -4.66 -8.16
C GLN A 365 16.58 -5.23 -7.32
N VAL A 366 15.64 -4.38 -6.86
CA VAL A 366 14.44 -4.86 -6.16
C VAL A 366 13.48 -5.51 -7.16
N LEU A 367 13.34 -4.97 -8.37
CA LEU A 367 12.49 -5.54 -9.43
C LEU A 367 12.97 -6.91 -9.97
N GLU A 368 14.17 -7.34 -9.61
CA GLU A 368 14.69 -8.69 -9.90
C GLU A 368 14.07 -9.79 -9.02
N VAL A 369 13.44 -9.44 -7.88
CA VAL A 369 12.82 -10.45 -7.01
C VAL A 369 11.42 -10.82 -7.51
N TYR A 370 10.98 -12.04 -7.19
CA TYR A 370 9.64 -12.52 -7.53
C TYR A 370 8.91 -13.10 -6.30
N PRO A 371 7.61 -12.81 -6.10
CA PRO A 371 6.78 -11.90 -6.89
C PRO A 371 7.33 -10.46 -6.82
N LYS A 372 7.03 -9.64 -7.83
CA LYS A 372 7.53 -8.26 -7.84
C LYS A 372 6.83 -7.46 -6.72
N PRO A 373 7.56 -6.76 -5.83
CA PRO A 373 6.94 -5.93 -4.82
C PRO A 373 6.11 -4.80 -5.43
N MET A 374 4.89 -4.64 -4.93
CA MET A 374 3.90 -3.64 -5.36
C MET A 374 3.82 -2.45 -4.41
N TYR A 375 4.39 -2.59 -3.22
CA TYR A 375 4.51 -1.53 -2.22
C TYR A 375 5.98 -1.39 -1.84
N ILE A 376 6.55 -0.20 -1.99
CA ILE A 376 7.94 0.09 -1.65
C ILE A 376 7.94 1.11 -0.55
N GLN A 377 8.70 0.88 0.51
CA GLN A 377 8.79 1.80 1.64
C GLN A 377 10.23 2.21 1.87
N TYR A 378 10.47 3.50 2.09
CA TYR A 378 11.79 4.03 2.47
C TYR A 378 11.78 4.55 3.91
N GLN A 379 12.80 4.16 4.68
CA GLN A 379 13.01 4.57 6.07
C GLN A 379 14.40 5.18 6.29
#